data_AF-A0A836M0X6-F1
#
_entry.id   AF-A0A836M0X6-F1
#
_cell.length_a   1.000
_cell.length_b   1.000
_cell.length_c   1.000
_cell.angle_alpha   90.00
_cell.angle_beta   90.00
_cell.angle_gamma   90.00
#
_symmetry.space_group_name_H-M   'P 1'
#
loop_
_entity.id
_entity.type
_entity.pdbx_description
1 polymer ?
#
loop_
_entity_poly.entity_id
_entity_poly.type
_entity_poly.pdbx_seq_one_letter_code
_entity_poly.pdbx_strand_id
1 'polypeptide(L)'
;MMSNNLPTIHALWIGEKLGAISRCCLHSFVMRGHEVHLHTYADIIDVPNGVKLVDANKIISKDQIIKHKETGSYALFSDIFRYELMRKVDGVYVDCDVYCLKPISIPEHGYLLGFEDDEWINGAILRIPKESDLLKELLKAAYDPFFVPPWFSMSKQFKLKTKKIMGIGKSLADMPWGVIGPKAITYYVKQLDLKNNIQPIDIFYPVHYQCISQLCDPALTIDDITTSRTTCIHLYNEMLKGIKLEELDDRTIMSRLLKCDI
;
A
#
# COMPACT_ATOMS: atom_id res chain seq x y z
N MET A 1 25.04 -19.02 -12.37
CA MET A 1 24.88 -18.07 -11.25
C MET A 1 23.73 -17.16 -11.61
N MET A 2 22.52 -17.38 -11.08
CA MET A 2 21.45 -16.41 -11.27
C MET A 2 21.84 -15.17 -10.46
N SER A 3 21.99 -14.03 -11.13
CA SER A 3 22.14 -12.75 -10.45
C SER A 3 20.93 -12.58 -9.54
N ASN A 4 21.16 -12.65 -8.23
CA ASN A 4 20.13 -12.57 -7.20
C ASN A 4 19.69 -11.11 -7.05
N ASN A 5 19.12 -10.53 -8.11
CA ASN A 5 18.76 -9.13 -8.13
C ASN A 5 17.41 -8.97 -7.43
N LEU A 6 17.43 -8.32 -6.27
CA LEU A 6 16.22 -7.99 -5.52
C LEU A 6 15.28 -7.13 -6.39
N PRO A 7 13.95 -7.23 -6.22
CA PRO A 7 13.02 -6.40 -6.97
C PRO A 7 13.20 -4.92 -6.62
N THR A 8 13.04 -4.05 -7.62
CA THR A 8 12.90 -2.61 -7.39
C THR A 8 11.63 -2.35 -6.59
N ILE A 9 11.74 -1.49 -5.58
CA ILE A 9 10.62 -1.03 -4.76
C ILE A 9 10.16 0.32 -5.27
N HIS A 10 8.87 0.45 -5.50
CA HIS A 10 8.24 1.69 -5.92
C HIS A 10 7.29 2.19 -4.83
N ALA A 11 7.34 3.48 -4.51
CA ALA A 11 6.41 4.11 -3.59
C ALA A 11 5.88 5.42 -4.20
N LEU A 12 4.73 5.89 -3.74
CA LEU A 12 4.15 7.19 -4.13
C LEU A 12 4.17 8.13 -2.94
N TRP A 13 4.58 9.38 -3.16
CA TRP A 13 4.39 10.46 -2.21
C TRP A 13 3.80 11.72 -2.87
N ILE A 14 2.77 12.27 -2.23
CA ILE A 14 2.13 13.53 -2.62
C ILE A 14 2.27 14.52 -1.46
N GLY A 15 3.21 15.44 -1.61
CA GLY A 15 3.56 16.44 -0.61
C GLY A 15 5.01 16.88 -0.81
N GLU A 16 5.51 17.74 0.07
CA GLU A 16 6.88 18.28 -0.01
C GLU A 16 7.81 17.70 1.08
N LYS A 17 7.25 16.97 2.05
CA LYS A 17 7.96 16.41 3.20
C LYS A 17 7.40 15.03 3.54
N LEU A 18 8.25 14.03 3.71
CA LEU A 18 7.90 12.65 4.06
C LEU A 18 7.59 12.47 5.54
N GLY A 19 8.40 13.07 6.42
CA GLY A 19 8.32 12.84 7.87
C GLY A 19 9.03 11.55 8.33
N ALA A 20 9.16 11.40 9.66
CA ALA A 20 10.06 10.42 10.26
C ALA A 20 9.71 8.96 9.89
N ILE A 21 8.42 8.58 10.00
CA ILE A 21 7.95 7.24 9.67
C ILE A 21 8.27 6.90 8.22
N SER A 22 7.83 7.73 7.27
CA SER A 22 7.98 7.41 5.86
C SER A 22 9.42 7.40 5.38
N ARG A 23 10.24 8.31 5.91
CA ARG A 23 11.69 8.29 5.66
C ARG A 23 12.33 6.99 6.13
N CYS A 24 12.00 6.59 7.35
CA CYS A 24 12.55 5.38 7.93
C CYS A 24 12.13 4.13 7.16
N CYS A 25 10.84 4.01 6.84
CA CYS A 25 10.30 2.92 6.04
C CYS A 25 10.98 2.79 4.67
N LEU A 26 11.09 3.88 3.90
CA LEU A 26 11.78 3.83 2.60
C LEU A 26 13.26 3.49 2.75
N HIS A 27 13.94 4.03 3.77
CA HIS A 27 15.34 3.74 4.03
C HIS A 27 15.57 2.27 4.43
N SER A 28 14.62 1.65 5.15
CA SER A 28 14.71 0.24 5.52
C SER A 28 14.82 -0.67 4.28
N PHE A 29 14.12 -0.38 3.19
CA PHE A 29 14.28 -1.14 1.93
C PHE A 29 15.67 -0.97 1.32
N VAL A 30 16.21 0.26 1.30
CA VAL A 30 17.58 0.53 0.85
C VAL A 30 18.59 -0.28 1.67
N MET A 31 18.45 -0.28 2.99
CA MET A 31 19.31 -1.03 3.90
C MET A 31 19.25 -2.55 3.67
N ARG A 32 18.14 -3.05 3.12
CA ARG A 32 17.93 -4.47 2.77
C ARG A 32 18.34 -4.77 1.32
N GLY A 33 19.01 -3.84 0.65
CA GLY A 33 19.63 -4.03 -0.66
C GLY A 33 18.72 -3.75 -1.85
N HIS A 34 17.50 -3.26 -1.64
CA HIS A 34 16.60 -2.93 -2.73
C HIS A 34 16.97 -1.58 -3.37
N GLU A 35 16.80 -1.50 -4.69
CA GLU A 35 16.66 -0.20 -5.35
C GLU A 35 15.28 0.38 -5.02
N VAL A 36 15.23 1.62 -4.53
CA VAL A 36 13.98 2.28 -4.12
C VAL A 36 13.72 3.50 -4.98
N HIS A 37 12.56 3.51 -5.64
CA HIS A 37 12.06 4.61 -6.47
C HIS A 37 10.85 5.25 -5.81
N LEU A 38 11.00 6.48 -5.36
CA LEU A 38 9.91 7.30 -4.82
C LEU A 38 9.34 8.18 -5.93
N HIS A 39 8.11 7.89 -6.34
CA HIS A 39 7.35 8.65 -7.32
C HIS A 39 6.78 9.90 -6.66
N THR A 40 7.10 11.08 -7.19
CA THR A 40 6.65 12.37 -6.64
C THR A 40 6.21 13.33 -7.75
N TYR A 41 5.38 14.31 -7.39
CA TYR A 41 4.97 15.43 -8.26
C TYR A 41 5.61 16.77 -7.89
N ALA A 42 6.44 16.75 -6.85
CA ALA A 42 7.11 17.90 -6.26
C ALA A 42 8.46 17.45 -5.70
N ASP A 43 9.34 18.42 -5.47
CA ASP A 43 10.58 18.21 -4.76
C ASP A 43 10.30 17.89 -3.28
N ILE A 44 11.08 16.96 -2.73
CA ILE A 44 10.93 16.50 -1.36
C ILE A 44 12.15 16.93 -0.55
N ILE A 45 11.91 17.60 0.57
CA ILE A 45 12.99 18.21 1.36
C ILE A 45 13.80 17.21 2.19
N ASP A 46 13.25 16.03 2.48
CA ASP A 46 13.78 15.09 3.47
C ASP A 46 13.92 13.66 2.94
N VAL A 47 14.21 13.51 1.64
CA VAL A 47 14.44 12.19 1.00
C VAL A 47 15.56 11.42 1.71
N PRO A 48 15.34 10.16 2.11
CA PRO A 48 16.39 9.33 2.70
C PRO A 48 17.50 9.01 1.68
N ASN A 49 18.73 8.86 2.18
CA ASN A 49 19.84 8.44 1.34
C ASN A 49 19.56 7.08 0.69
N GLY A 50 19.93 6.95 -0.59
CA GLY A 50 19.71 5.77 -1.43
C GLY A 50 18.33 5.69 -2.10
N VAL A 51 17.36 6.52 -1.73
CA VAL A 51 16.06 6.60 -2.41
C VAL A 51 16.18 7.49 -3.65
N LYS A 52 15.79 6.96 -4.80
CA LYS A 52 15.78 7.70 -6.08
C LYS A 52 14.41 8.36 -6.29
N LEU A 53 14.40 9.65 -6.59
CA LEU A 53 13.17 10.34 -6.99
C LEU A 53 12.84 10.03 -8.46
N VAL A 54 11.58 9.75 -8.73
CA VAL A 54 11.04 9.51 -10.08
C VAL A 54 9.82 10.40 -10.30
N ASP A 55 9.71 10.99 -11.49
CA ASP A 55 8.55 11.81 -11.85
C ASP A 55 7.28 10.94 -11.94
N ALA A 56 6.33 11.17 -11.04
CA ALA A 56 5.06 10.46 -10.96
C ALA A 56 4.18 10.68 -12.21
N ASN A 57 4.38 11.77 -12.96
CA ASN A 57 3.67 12.03 -14.22
C ASN A 57 3.89 10.93 -15.28
N LYS A 58 4.97 10.15 -15.16
CA LYS A 58 5.23 8.98 -16.02
C LYS A 58 4.19 7.86 -15.80
N ILE A 59 3.61 7.78 -14.62
CA ILE A 59 2.60 6.78 -14.25
C ILE A 59 1.20 7.36 -14.40
N ILE A 60 0.87 8.44 -13.70
CA ILE A 60 -0.40 9.16 -13.87
C ILE A 60 -0.09 10.66 -13.85
N SER A 61 -0.74 11.44 -14.72
CA SER A 61 -0.50 12.89 -14.78
C SER A 61 -1.04 13.61 -13.55
N LYS A 62 -0.37 14.69 -13.11
CA LYS A 62 -0.72 15.47 -11.91
C LYS A 62 -2.15 16.03 -11.94
N ASP A 63 -2.69 16.35 -13.11
CA ASP A 63 -4.07 16.85 -13.30
C ASP A 63 -5.14 15.79 -13.02
N GLN A 64 -4.76 14.50 -12.99
CA GLN A 64 -5.64 13.39 -12.65
C GLN A 64 -5.59 13.03 -11.16
N ILE A 65 -4.87 13.79 -10.33
CA ILE A 65 -4.85 13.56 -8.88
C ILE A 65 -6.27 13.74 -8.32
N ILE A 66 -6.77 12.67 -7.70
CA ILE A 66 -8.07 12.67 -7.05
C ILE A 66 -7.86 12.84 -5.54
N LYS A 67 -8.41 13.93 -5.00
CA LYS A 67 -8.47 14.18 -3.57
C LYS A 67 -9.90 13.95 -3.09
N HIS A 68 -10.09 13.12 -2.07
CA HIS A 68 -11.41 12.90 -1.49
C HIS A 68 -11.95 14.22 -0.92
N LYS A 69 -13.17 14.60 -1.31
CA LYS A 69 -13.72 15.94 -1.03
C LYS A 69 -13.89 16.23 0.46
N GLU A 70 -14.30 15.23 1.24
CA GLU A 70 -14.61 15.42 2.67
C GLU A 70 -13.38 15.31 3.56
N THR A 71 -12.49 14.36 3.27
CA THR A 71 -11.35 14.03 4.15
C THR A 71 -10.03 14.60 3.65
N GLY A 72 -9.96 15.05 2.40
CA GLY A 72 -8.71 15.46 1.77
C GLY A 72 -7.75 14.30 1.47
N SER A 73 -8.15 13.04 1.66
CA SER A 73 -7.28 11.88 1.48
C SER A 73 -6.96 11.61 0.01
N TYR A 74 -5.72 11.16 -0.24
CA TYR A 74 -5.25 10.67 -1.55
C TYR A 74 -5.37 9.15 -1.69
N ALA A 75 -5.96 8.44 -0.73
CA ALA A 75 -5.98 6.97 -0.73
C ALA A 75 -6.57 6.37 -2.02
N LEU A 76 -7.70 6.91 -2.49
CA LEU A 76 -8.30 6.49 -3.75
C LEU A 76 -7.33 6.65 -4.93
N PHE A 77 -6.66 7.79 -5.01
CA PHE A 77 -5.67 8.03 -6.05
C PHE A 77 -4.47 7.07 -5.93
N SER A 78 -4.02 6.80 -4.70
CA SER A 78 -2.94 5.85 -4.43
C SER A 78 -3.29 4.43 -4.89
N ASP A 79 -4.55 4.00 -4.70
CA ASP A 79 -5.06 2.71 -5.20
C ASP A 79 -4.95 2.65 -6.74
N ILE A 80 -5.39 3.69 -7.46
CA ILE A 80 -5.32 3.74 -8.93
C ILE A 80 -3.85 3.78 -9.38
N PHE A 81 -3.03 4.61 -8.72
CA PHE A 81 -1.63 4.79 -9.05
C PHE A 81 -0.86 3.47 -8.97
N ARG A 82 -1.05 2.67 -7.91
CA ARG A 82 -0.36 1.39 -7.79
C ARG A 82 -0.78 0.39 -8.86
N TYR A 83 -2.02 0.41 -9.35
CA TYR A 83 -2.45 -0.44 -10.46
C TYR A 83 -1.84 0.03 -11.79
N GLU A 84 -1.86 1.32 -12.09
CA GLU A 84 -1.20 1.87 -13.29
C GLU A 84 0.32 1.64 -13.26
N LEU A 85 0.92 1.68 -12.08
CA LEU A 85 2.34 1.38 -11.91
C LEU A 85 2.66 -0.07 -12.32
N MET A 86 1.85 -1.05 -11.88
CA MET A 86 2.01 -2.46 -12.28
C MET A 86 1.92 -2.69 -13.80
N ARG A 87 1.29 -1.79 -14.56
CA ARG A 87 1.27 -1.86 -16.03
C ARG A 87 2.54 -1.32 -16.70
N LYS A 88 3.24 -0.42 -16.03
CA LYS A 88 4.26 0.42 -16.67
C LYS A 88 5.68 0.05 -16.28
N VAL A 89 5.87 -0.54 -15.10
CA VAL A 89 7.19 -0.88 -14.58
C VAL A 89 7.20 -2.29 -13.97
N ASP A 90 8.40 -2.88 -13.90
CA ASP A 90 8.65 -4.08 -13.12
C ASP A 90 9.13 -3.70 -11.72
N GLY A 91 8.60 -4.39 -10.69
CA GLY A 91 8.96 -4.14 -9.31
C GLY A 91 7.74 -4.25 -8.39
N VAL A 92 7.94 -4.03 -7.10
CA VAL A 92 6.90 -4.12 -6.07
C VAL A 92 6.49 -2.71 -5.67
N TYR A 93 5.19 -2.41 -5.69
CA TYR A 93 4.68 -1.20 -5.07
C TYR A 93 4.61 -1.40 -3.55
N VAL A 94 5.04 -0.40 -2.78
CA VAL A 94 4.98 -0.37 -1.33
C VAL A 94 4.48 0.99 -0.84
N ASP A 95 3.52 1.03 0.09
CA ASP A 95 3.10 2.26 0.77
C ASP A 95 4.26 2.82 1.62
N CYS A 96 4.35 4.15 1.70
CA CYS A 96 5.49 4.81 2.34
C CYS A 96 5.60 4.56 3.86
N ASP A 97 4.65 3.87 4.50
CA ASP A 97 4.66 3.53 5.92
C ASP A 97 4.83 2.02 6.19
N VAL A 98 5.40 1.28 5.23
CA VAL A 98 5.79 -0.12 5.41
C VAL A 98 7.29 -0.23 5.69
N TYR A 99 7.66 -0.82 6.82
CA TYR A 99 9.04 -1.05 7.22
C TYR A 99 9.52 -2.44 6.76
N CYS A 100 10.70 -2.52 6.14
CA CYS A 100 11.33 -3.71 5.64
C CYS A 100 12.32 -4.30 6.67
N LEU A 101 11.96 -5.44 7.25
CA LEU A 101 12.85 -6.19 8.15
C LEU A 101 13.83 -7.06 7.38
N LYS A 102 13.34 -7.74 6.33
CA LYS A 102 14.10 -8.68 5.50
C LYS A 102 13.85 -8.41 4.01
N PRO A 103 14.81 -8.71 3.12
CA PRO A 103 14.61 -8.53 1.69
C PRO A 103 13.37 -9.24 1.17
N ILE A 104 12.64 -8.59 0.27
CA ILE A 104 11.47 -9.16 -0.40
C ILE A 104 11.89 -9.88 -1.68
N SER A 105 11.29 -11.03 -1.95
CA SER A 105 11.38 -11.72 -3.24
C SER A 105 10.00 -11.85 -3.89
N ILE A 106 9.93 -11.68 -5.21
CA ILE A 106 8.70 -11.96 -5.98
C ILE A 106 8.59 -13.48 -6.17
N PRO A 107 7.47 -14.13 -5.78
CA PRO A 107 7.26 -15.56 -6.02
C PRO A 107 7.22 -15.86 -7.52
N GLU A 108 7.48 -17.11 -7.90
CA GLU A 108 7.52 -17.54 -9.31
C GLU A 108 6.20 -17.25 -10.06
N HIS A 109 5.06 -17.38 -9.38
CA HIS A 109 3.74 -17.05 -9.94
C HIS A 109 3.50 -15.53 -10.14
N GLY A 110 4.44 -14.68 -9.71
CA GLY A 110 4.46 -13.24 -9.98
C GLY A 110 3.52 -12.37 -9.15
N TYR A 111 2.75 -12.94 -8.23
CA TYR A 111 1.89 -12.20 -7.30
C TYR A 111 2.60 -12.01 -5.96
N LEU A 112 2.59 -10.78 -5.44
CA LEU A 112 3.03 -10.47 -4.09
C LEU A 112 2.04 -9.50 -3.44
N LEU A 113 1.13 -10.06 -2.67
CA LEU A 113 0.05 -9.42 -1.94
C LEU A 113 -0.10 -10.18 -0.62
N GLY A 114 -0.66 -9.58 0.43
CA GLY A 114 -0.87 -10.28 1.69
C GLY A 114 -2.21 -9.98 2.34
N PHE A 115 -2.70 -10.92 3.13
CA PHE A 115 -3.86 -10.72 4.00
C PHE A 115 -3.51 -9.79 5.17
N GLU A 116 -4.35 -8.79 5.47
CA GLU A 116 -4.22 -8.01 6.72
C GLU A 116 -4.94 -8.66 7.91
N ASP A 117 -5.99 -9.42 7.61
CA ASP A 117 -6.77 -10.20 8.55
C ASP A 117 -7.35 -11.44 7.83
N ASP A 118 -8.24 -12.19 8.49
CA ASP A 118 -8.82 -13.42 7.93
C ASP A 118 -9.69 -13.19 6.68
N GLU A 119 -10.10 -11.95 6.39
CA GLU A 119 -11.03 -11.59 5.32
C GLU A 119 -10.39 -10.76 4.21
N TRP A 120 -9.58 -9.76 4.57
CA TRP A 120 -9.14 -8.68 3.71
C TRP A 120 -7.68 -8.80 3.26
N ILE A 121 -7.45 -8.45 2.00
CA ILE A 121 -6.12 -8.35 1.38
C ILE A 121 -5.75 -6.88 1.33
N ASN A 122 -4.60 -6.55 1.91
CA ASN A 122 -4.11 -5.17 1.96
C ASN A 122 -3.24 -4.85 0.73
N GLY A 123 -3.42 -3.64 0.19
CA GLY A 123 -2.74 -3.13 -1.00
C GLY A 123 -1.44 -2.35 -0.71
N ALA A 124 -1.00 -2.31 0.56
CA ALA A 124 0.22 -1.60 0.97
C ALA A 124 1.50 -2.26 0.47
N ILE A 125 1.48 -3.55 0.12
CA ILE A 125 2.54 -4.23 -0.63
C ILE A 125 1.87 -4.93 -1.80
N LEU A 126 2.25 -4.55 -3.02
CA LEU A 126 1.52 -4.96 -4.23
C LEU A 126 2.47 -5.23 -5.41
N ARG A 127 2.56 -6.50 -5.80
CA ARG A 127 3.03 -6.95 -7.12
C ARG A 127 1.92 -7.76 -7.77
N ILE A 128 1.51 -7.35 -8.96
CA ILE A 128 0.54 -8.08 -9.79
C ILE A 128 1.13 -8.22 -11.20
N PRO A 129 1.13 -9.42 -11.83
CA PRO A 129 1.60 -9.58 -13.20
C PRO A 129 0.85 -8.64 -14.17
N LYS A 130 1.61 -7.95 -15.03
CA LYS A 130 1.13 -6.91 -15.94
C LYS A 130 -0.04 -7.33 -16.84
N GLU A 131 -0.04 -8.58 -17.29
CA GLU A 131 -1.06 -9.12 -18.20
C GLU A 131 -2.12 -9.98 -17.48
N SER A 132 -2.10 -10.02 -16.14
CA SER A 132 -3.05 -10.81 -15.36
C SER A 132 -4.48 -10.27 -15.44
N ASP A 133 -5.45 -11.17 -15.32
CA ASP A 133 -6.86 -10.78 -15.26
C ASP A 133 -7.20 -10.01 -13.99
N LEU A 134 -6.47 -10.24 -12.89
CA LEU A 134 -6.61 -9.46 -11.67
C LEU A 134 -6.31 -7.97 -11.92
N LEU A 135 -5.20 -7.65 -12.58
CA LEU A 135 -4.85 -6.26 -12.88
C LEU A 135 -5.88 -5.61 -13.82
N LYS A 136 -6.34 -6.36 -14.84
CA LYS A 136 -7.36 -5.88 -15.78
C LYS A 136 -8.67 -5.53 -15.07
N GLU A 137 -9.16 -6.41 -14.20
CA GLU A 137 -10.41 -6.17 -13.46
C GLU A 137 -10.28 -5.01 -12.45
N LEU A 138 -9.14 -4.90 -11.76
CA LEU A 138 -8.88 -3.78 -10.84
C LEU A 138 -8.87 -2.44 -11.58
N LEU A 139 -8.21 -2.35 -12.74
CA LEU A 139 -8.17 -1.13 -13.54
C LEU A 139 -9.53 -0.81 -14.16
N LYS A 140 -10.27 -1.82 -14.62
CA LYS A 140 -11.63 -1.65 -15.11
C LYS A 140 -12.55 -1.09 -14.03
N ALA A 141 -12.43 -1.57 -12.79
CA ALA A 141 -13.17 -1.02 -11.66
C ALA A 141 -12.72 0.41 -11.32
N ALA A 142 -11.42 0.68 -11.33
CA ALA A 142 -10.83 1.99 -11.04
C ALA A 142 -11.27 3.09 -12.01
N TYR A 143 -11.48 2.76 -13.28
CA TYR A 143 -11.86 3.72 -14.32
C TYR A 143 -13.33 3.68 -14.75
N ASP A 144 -14.18 2.81 -14.16
CA ASP A 144 -15.63 2.84 -14.41
C ASP A 144 -16.29 3.94 -13.54
N PRO A 145 -16.70 5.10 -14.11
CA PRO A 145 -17.36 6.17 -13.35
C PRO A 145 -18.71 5.74 -12.76
N PHE A 146 -19.23 4.60 -13.20
CA PHE A 146 -20.44 3.98 -12.70
C PHE A 146 -20.16 2.58 -12.14
N PHE A 147 -18.96 2.37 -11.59
CA PHE A 147 -18.64 1.12 -10.91
C PHE A 147 -19.68 0.86 -9.82
N VAL A 148 -20.30 -0.33 -9.87
CA VAL A 148 -21.25 -0.78 -8.87
C VAL A 148 -20.57 -1.88 -8.07
N PRO A 149 -20.09 -1.58 -6.85
CA PRO A 149 -19.34 -2.55 -6.07
C PRO A 149 -20.17 -3.81 -5.80
N PRO A 150 -19.72 -5.00 -6.24
CA PRO A 150 -20.50 -6.23 -6.14
C PRO A 150 -20.69 -6.70 -4.68
N TRP A 151 -19.83 -6.25 -3.76
CA TRP A 151 -19.96 -6.51 -2.32
C TRP A 151 -20.91 -5.55 -1.60
N PHE A 152 -21.55 -4.59 -2.29
CA PHE A 152 -22.60 -3.78 -1.67
C PHE A 152 -23.92 -4.55 -1.59
N SER A 153 -24.78 -4.17 -0.64
CA SER A 153 -26.12 -4.75 -0.51
C SER A 153 -26.95 -4.56 -1.78
N MET A 154 -27.87 -5.48 -2.07
CA MET A 154 -28.71 -5.45 -3.28
C MET A 154 -29.45 -4.13 -3.45
N SER A 155 -30.00 -3.55 -2.37
CA SER A 155 -30.67 -2.24 -2.40
C SER A 155 -29.73 -1.11 -2.81
N LYS A 156 -28.48 -1.14 -2.34
CA LYS A 156 -27.47 -0.14 -2.69
C LYS A 156 -26.98 -0.33 -4.13
N GLN A 157 -26.80 -1.57 -4.57
CA GLN A 157 -26.50 -1.88 -5.97
C GLN A 157 -27.62 -1.40 -6.91
N PHE A 158 -28.88 -1.68 -6.58
CA PHE A 158 -30.02 -1.22 -7.37
C PHE A 158 -30.05 0.30 -7.49
N LYS A 159 -29.87 1.04 -6.37
CA LYS A 159 -29.80 2.52 -6.38
C LYS A 159 -28.64 3.07 -7.22
N LEU A 160 -27.49 2.39 -7.25
CA LEU A 160 -26.36 2.79 -8.09
C LEU A 160 -26.60 2.45 -9.57
N LYS A 161 -27.18 1.29 -9.86
CA LYS A 161 -27.57 0.88 -11.22
C LYS A 161 -28.62 1.80 -11.82
N THR A 162 -29.63 2.22 -11.06
CA THR A 162 -30.64 3.19 -11.55
C THR A 162 -30.01 4.54 -11.85
N LYS A 163 -29.09 5.03 -11.00
CA LYS A 163 -28.31 6.24 -11.28
C LYS A 163 -27.44 6.13 -12.53
N LYS A 164 -26.79 4.98 -12.74
CA LYS A 164 -26.02 4.65 -13.97
C LYS A 164 -26.91 4.74 -15.21
N ILE A 165 -28.09 4.12 -15.19
CA ILE A 165 -29.06 4.16 -16.29
C ILE A 165 -29.52 5.60 -16.58
N MET A 166 -29.73 6.41 -15.54
CA MET A 166 -30.13 7.81 -15.68
C MET A 166 -28.97 8.76 -16.07
N GLY A 167 -27.75 8.26 -16.25
CA GLY A 167 -26.57 9.10 -16.56
C GLY A 167 -26.14 10.03 -15.41
N ILE A 168 -26.70 9.85 -14.20
CA ILE A 168 -26.37 10.64 -13.02
C ILE A 168 -25.14 10.01 -12.36
N GLY A 169 -23.97 10.26 -12.94
CA GLY A 169 -22.69 9.80 -12.43
C GLY A 169 -22.28 10.50 -11.15
N LYS A 170 -21.64 9.77 -10.26
CA LYS A 170 -20.80 10.36 -9.22
C LYS A 170 -19.38 10.45 -9.80
N SER A 171 -18.67 11.54 -9.54
CA SER A 171 -17.24 11.58 -9.89
C SER A 171 -16.53 10.46 -9.13
N LEU A 172 -15.42 9.93 -9.65
CA LEU A 172 -14.54 9.02 -8.90
C LEU A 172 -14.18 9.61 -7.52
N ALA A 173 -14.07 10.93 -7.43
CA ALA A 173 -13.84 11.67 -6.18
C ALA A 173 -14.96 11.52 -5.11
N ASP A 174 -16.15 11.06 -5.50
CA ASP A 174 -17.32 10.87 -4.63
C ASP A 174 -17.52 9.38 -4.23
N MET A 175 -16.59 8.50 -4.61
CA MET A 175 -16.64 7.08 -4.22
C MET A 175 -16.18 6.89 -2.76
N PRO A 176 -16.84 5.99 -1.99
CA PRO A 176 -16.40 5.69 -0.63
C PRO A 176 -14.97 5.14 -0.59
N TRP A 177 -14.29 5.41 0.53
CA TRP A 177 -12.92 4.93 0.79
C TRP A 177 -12.79 3.40 0.68
N GLY A 178 -11.68 2.93 0.12
CA GLY A 178 -11.34 1.50 0.00
C GLY A 178 -12.15 0.71 -1.04
N VAL A 179 -13.04 1.36 -1.80
CA VAL A 179 -13.88 0.69 -2.82
C VAL A 179 -13.05 0.12 -3.96
N ILE A 180 -11.97 0.79 -4.35
CA ILE A 180 -11.04 0.29 -5.37
C ILE A 180 -9.72 -0.20 -4.78
N GLY A 181 -9.57 -0.16 -3.45
CA GLY A 181 -8.41 -0.65 -2.71
C GLY A 181 -8.64 -2.09 -2.18
N PRO A 182 -8.46 -2.35 -0.87
CA PRO A 182 -8.56 -3.70 -0.29
C PRO A 182 -9.84 -4.47 -0.68
N LYS A 183 -10.98 -3.80 -0.80
CA LYS A 183 -12.25 -4.47 -1.12
C LYS A 183 -12.28 -5.01 -2.54
N ALA A 184 -11.78 -4.24 -3.51
CA ALA A 184 -11.69 -4.69 -4.89
C ALA A 184 -10.66 -5.81 -5.04
N ILE A 185 -9.49 -5.67 -4.40
CA ILE A 185 -8.44 -6.70 -4.40
C ILE A 185 -9.00 -8.01 -3.87
N THR A 186 -9.57 -8.01 -2.66
CA THR A 186 -10.17 -9.20 -2.05
C THR A 186 -11.25 -9.83 -2.92
N TYR A 187 -12.15 -9.02 -3.49
CA TYR A 187 -13.23 -9.52 -4.33
C TYR A 187 -12.70 -10.23 -5.58
N TYR A 188 -11.82 -9.58 -6.34
CA TYR A 188 -11.33 -10.13 -7.61
C TYR A 188 -10.36 -11.29 -7.39
N VAL A 189 -9.56 -11.30 -6.32
CA VAL A 189 -8.74 -12.46 -5.95
C VAL A 189 -9.62 -13.68 -5.67
N LYS A 190 -10.74 -13.51 -4.94
CA LYS A 190 -11.69 -14.60 -4.67
C LYS A 190 -12.40 -15.04 -5.96
N GLN A 191 -12.83 -14.10 -6.79
CA GLN A 191 -13.53 -14.38 -8.05
C GLN A 191 -12.64 -15.16 -9.04
N LEU A 192 -11.34 -14.86 -9.08
CA LEU A 192 -10.36 -15.46 -10.00
C LEU A 192 -9.65 -16.68 -9.39
N ASP A 193 -10.06 -17.16 -8.21
CA ASP A 193 -9.47 -18.29 -7.49
C ASP A 193 -7.95 -18.15 -7.21
N LEU A 194 -7.49 -16.92 -6.94
CA LEU A 194 -6.07 -16.60 -6.72
C LEU A 194 -5.68 -16.64 -5.22
N LYS A 195 -6.54 -17.15 -4.34
CA LYS A 195 -6.33 -17.11 -2.87
C LYS A 195 -5.01 -17.76 -2.46
N ASN A 196 -4.62 -18.85 -3.11
CA ASN A 196 -3.39 -19.59 -2.82
C ASN A 196 -2.10 -18.85 -3.25
N ASN A 197 -2.23 -17.74 -3.99
CA ASN A 197 -1.12 -16.88 -4.39
C ASN A 197 -0.90 -15.68 -3.45
N ILE A 198 -1.71 -15.55 -2.39
CA ILE A 198 -1.66 -14.44 -1.44
C ILE A 198 -0.88 -14.87 -0.19
N GLN A 199 0.01 -13.99 0.27
CA GLN A 199 0.84 -14.22 1.44
C GLN A 199 0.00 -14.22 2.74
N PRO A 200 0.31 -15.11 3.70
CA PRO A 200 -0.27 -15.07 5.03
C PRO A 200 0.01 -13.74 5.77
N ILE A 201 -0.81 -13.46 6.79
CA ILE A 201 -0.80 -12.21 7.56
C ILE A 201 0.59 -11.90 8.15
N ASP A 202 1.24 -12.89 8.76
CA ASP A 202 2.51 -12.72 9.47
C ASP A 202 3.70 -12.35 8.57
N ILE A 203 3.58 -12.48 7.25
CA ILE A 203 4.64 -12.11 6.31
C ILE A 203 4.83 -10.59 6.24
N PHE A 204 3.72 -9.83 6.24
CA PHE A 204 3.72 -8.39 5.96
C PHE A 204 2.97 -7.55 6.99
N TYR A 205 1.95 -8.11 7.62
CA TYR A 205 1.01 -7.41 8.48
C TYR A 205 0.92 -8.08 9.88
N PRO A 206 2.07 -8.29 10.56
CA PRO A 206 2.08 -8.98 11.85
C PRO A 206 1.31 -8.26 12.97
N VAL A 207 1.09 -6.95 12.83
CA VAL A 207 0.32 -6.12 13.76
C VAL A 207 -0.84 -5.50 13.01
N HIS A 208 -2.06 -5.85 13.41
CA HIS A 208 -3.28 -5.29 12.83
C HIS A 208 -3.40 -3.79 13.15
N TYR A 209 -3.98 -2.98 12.25
CA TYR A 209 -4.03 -1.52 12.37
C TYR A 209 -4.67 -1.02 13.69
N GLN A 210 -5.61 -1.77 14.26
CA GLN A 210 -6.24 -1.47 15.55
C GLN A 210 -5.31 -1.65 16.75
N CYS A 211 -4.24 -2.44 16.58
CA CYS A 211 -3.27 -2.78 17.60
C CYS A 211 -1.94 -2.03 17.43
N ILE A 212 -1.83 -1.12 16.45
CA ILE A 212 -0.54 -0.53 16.07
C ILE A 212 0.14 0.27 17.19
N SER A 213 -0.63 0.74 18.18
CA SER A 213 -0.10 1.38 19.38
C SER A 213 0.79 0.44 20.22
N GLN A 214 0.70 -0.87 20.05
CA GLN A 214 1.59 -1.86 20.67
C GLN A 214 3.06 -1.62 20.29
N LEU A 215 3.34 -1.03 19.12
CA LEU A 215 4.71 -0.67 18.73
C LEU A 215 5.34 0.38 19.66
N CYS A 216 4.51 1.12 20.41
CA CYS A 216 4.93 2.13 21.38
C CYS A 216 4.98 1.61 22.82
N ASP A 217 4.72 0.31 23.05
CA ASP A 217 4.80 -0.30 24.38
C ASP A 217 6.25 -0.74 24.68
N PRO A 218 6.91 -0.20 25.72
CA PRO A 218 8.28 -0.57 26.07
C PRO A 218 8.40 -1.98 26.67
N ALA A 219 7.29 -2.64 27.00
CA ALA A 219 7.28 -4.03 27.46
C ALA A 219 7.32 -5.04 26.30
N LEU A 220 7.06 -4.62 25.06
CA LEU A 220 7.08 -5.49 23.88
C LEU A 220 8.38 -5.35 23.10
N THR A 221 8.80 -6.46 22.50
CA THR A 221 9.95 -6.56 21.60
C THR A 221 9.52 -6.97 20.19
N ILE A 222 10.44 -6.84 19.22
CA ILE A 222 10.16 -7.23 17.83
C ILE A 222 9.77 -8.72 17.71
N ASP A 223 10.35 -9.58 18.55
CA ASP A 223 10.09 -11.02 18.54
C ASP A 223 8.70 -11.37 19.08
N ASP A 224 8.10 -10.49 19.90
CA ASP A 224 6.75 -10.69 20.43
C ASP A 224 5.65 -10.48 19.38
N ILE A 225 5.96 -9.71 18.32
CA ILE A 225 4.99 -9.38 17.28
C ILE A 225 5.30 -10.05 15.94
N THR A 226 6.52 -10.58 15.73
CA THR A 226 6.93 -11.14 14.44
C THR A 226 7.11 -12.65 14.48
N THR A 227 7.16 -13.27 13.30
CA THR A 227 7.58 -14.67 13.12
C THR A 227 8.90 -14.72 12.35
N SER A 228 9.51 -15.91 12.28
CA SER A 228 10.68 -16.13 11.43
C SER A 228 10.43 -15.82 9.95
N ARG A 229 9.16 -15.81 9.51
CA ARG A 229 8.74 -15.51 8.14
C ARG A 229 8.43 -14.04 7.89
N THR A 230 8.28 -13.23 8.93
CA THR A 230 7.98 -11.80 8.77
C THR A 230 9.09 -11.10 8.00
N THR A 231 8.69 -10.40 6.94
CA THR A 231 9.58 -9.63 6.06
C THR A 231 9.32 -8.13 6.17
N CYS A 232 8.09 -7.72 6.46
CA CYS A 232 7.70 -6.33 6.62
C CYS A 232 6.74 -6.12 7.79
N ILE A 233 6.63 -4.86 8.22
CA ILE A 233 5.62 -4.38 9.18
C ILE A 233 4.97 -3.13 8.58
N HIS A 234 3.65 -3.14 8.40
CA HIS A 234 2.91 -1.94 8.06
C HIS A 234 2.67 -1.09 9.32
N LEU A 235 3.14 0.16 9.33
CA LEU A 235 3.07 1.06 10.50
C LEU A 235 1.78 1.89 10.55
N TYR A 236 0.94 1.83 9.51
CA TYR A 236 -0.34 2.54 9.44
C TYR A 236 -0.23 3.99 9.96
N ASN A 237 0.59 4.83 9.32
CA ASN A 237 0.98 6.15 9.81
C ASN A 237 -0.21 7.03 10.25
N GLU A 238 -1.34 6.92 9.54
CA GLU A 238 -2.58 7.61 9.89
C GLU A 238 -3.10 7.27 11.30
N MET A 239 -2.93 6.03 11.75
CA MET A 239 -3.35 5.54 13.07
C MET A 239 -2.40 5.98 14.20
N LEU A 240 -1.18 6.42 13.86
CA LEU A 240 -0.18 6.93 14.80
C LEU A 240 -0.26 8.45 14.98
N LYS A 241 -1.22 9.12 14.33
CA LYS A 241 -1.43 10.57 14.47
C LYS A 241 -1.70 10.94 15.93
N GLY A 242 -0.95 11.93 16.41
CA GLY A 242 -1.03 12.41 17.78
C GLY A 242 -0.02 11.77 18.74
N ILE A 243 0.67 10.71 18.32
CA ILE A 243 1.81 10.17 19.06
C ILE A 243 3.04 11.03 18.78
N LYS A 244 3.71 11.47 19.84
CA LYS A 244 4.98 12.19 19.75
C LYS A 244 6.13 11.20 19.67
N LEU A 245 6.55 10.89 18.46
CA LEU A 245 7.55 9.85 18.18
C LEU A 245 8.90 10.15 18.86
N GLU A 246 9.23 11.42 19.01
CA GLU A 246 10.46 11.91 19.66
C GLU A 246 10.46 11.77 21.20
N GLU A 247 9.30 11.56 21.82
CA GLU A 247 9.16 11.37 23.27
C GLU A 247 9.02 9.87 23.65
N LEU A 248 9.09 8.95 22.67
CA LEU A 248 8.98 7.51 22.91
C LEU A 248 10.21 6.97 23.67
N ASP A 249 9.97 6.05 24.59
CA ASP A 249 11.02 5.29 25.27
C ASP A 249 11.86 4.51 24.23
N ASP A 250 13.19 4.55 24.40
CA ASP A 250 14.16 3.96 23.48
C ASP A 250 14.04 2.43 23.33
N ARG A 251 13.39 1.77 24.30
CA ARG A 251 13.14 0.32 24.25
C ARG A 251 11.97 -0.06 23.35
N THR A 252 11.08 0.89 23.05
CA THR A 252 9.90 0.63 22.21
C THR A 252 10.30 0.18 20.81
N ILE A 253 9.52 -0.73 20.23
CA ILE A 253 9.74 -1.21 18.86
C ILE A 253 9.74 -0.03 17.89
N MET A 254 8.81 0.92 18.03
CA MET A 254 8.71 2.12 17.18
C MET A 254 9.98 2.98 17.25
N SER A 255 10.52 3.28 18.45
CA SER A 255 11.75 4.06 18.59
C SER A 255 12.94 3.36 17.91
N ARG A 256 13.06 2.04 18.10
CA ARG A 256 14.12 1.23 17.47
C ARG A 256 13.97 1.15 15.95
N LEU A 257 12.75 1.00 15.44
CA LEU A 257 12.47 1.06 14.00
C LEU A 257 12.88 2.41 13.44
N LEU A 258 12.49 3.54 14.05
CA LEU A 258 12.85 4.88 13.60
C LEU A 258 14.37 5.14 13.57
N LYS A 259 15.12 4.47 14.44
CA LYS A 259 16.59 4.49 14.48
C LYS A 259 17.26 3.48 13.56
N CYS A 260 16.48 2.62 12.88
CA CYS A 260 16.97 1.48 12.09
C CYS A 260 17.82 0.50 12.90
N ASP A 261 17.49 0.29 14.17
CA ASP A 261 18.23 -0.53 15.16
C ASP A 261 17.50 -1.87 15.49
N ILE A 262 16.97 -2.48 14.42
CA ILE A 262 16.31 -3.80 14.43
C ILE A 262 16.87 -4.65 13.29
#